data_AF-Q8ZZN9-F1
#
_entry.id   AF-Q8ZZN9-F1
#
_cell.length_a   1.000
_cell.length_b   1.000
_cell.length_c   1.000
_cell.angle_alpha   90.00
_cell.angle_beta   90.00
_cell.angle_gamma   90.00
#
_symmetry.space_group_name_H-M   'P 1'
#
loop_
_entity.id
_entity.type
_entity.pdbx_description
1 polymer ?
#
loop_
_entity_poly.entity_id
_entity_poly.type
_entity_poly.pdbx_seq_one_letter_code
_entity_poly.pdbx_strand_id
1 'polypeptide(L)' 'MARRLCPQCGKVVEEVVAREGDLVVKRCPSCGYVFIKYTVRATRLGA' A
#
# COMPACT_ATOMS: atom_id res chain seq x y z
N MET A 1 -10.86 4.05 3.97
CA MET A 1 -9.82 3.00 3.87
C MET A 1 -10.52 1.67 3.65
N ALA A 2 -10.04 0.84 2.72
CA ALA A 2 -10.70 -0.43 2.43
C ALA A 2 -10.23 -1.51 3.43
N ARG A 3 -11.18 -2.23 4.05
CA ARG A 3 -10.87 -3.40 4.87
C ARG A 3 -10.55 -4.56 3.93
N ARG A 4 -9.36 -5.14 4.06
CA ARG A 4 -8.90 -6.25 3.20
C ARG A 4 -8.56 -7.46 4.04
N LEU A 5 -8.99 -8.64 3.58
CA LEU A 5 -8.53 -9.90 4.14
C LEU A 5 -7.05 -10.08 3.75
N CYS A 6 -6.17 -10.17 4.74
CA CYS A 6 -4.77 -10.47 4.48
C CYS A 6 -4.62 -11.96 4.12
N PRO A 7 -4.05 -12.31 2.95
CA PRO A 7 -3.88 -13.69 2.55
C PRO A 7 -2.85 -14.43 3.43
N GLN A 8 -1.96 -13.70 4.11
CA GLN A 8 -0.88 -14.30 4.90
C GLN A 8 -1.30 -14.60 6.34
N CYS A 9 -2.03 -13.69 7.01
CA CYS A 9 -2.47 -13.91 8.39
C CYS A 9 -3.96 -14.25 8.53
N GLY A 10 -4.73 -14.24 7.43
CA GLY A 10 -6.17 -14.55 7.43
C GLY A 10 -7.03 -13.54 8.20
N LYS A 11 -6.45 -12.41 8.64
CA LYS A 11 -7.17 -11.37 9.38
C LYS A 11 -7.70 -10.32 8.42
N VAL A 12 -8.91 -9.84 8.72
CA VAL A 12 -9.43 -8.62 8.11
C VAL A 12 -8.70 -7.45 8.75
N VAL A 13 -7.89 -6.76 7.96
CA VAL A 13 -7.10 -5.62 8.41
C VAL A 13 -7.45 -4.38 7.62
N GLU A 14 -7.29 -3.22 8.23
CA GLU A 14 -7.27 -1.97 7.49
C GLU A 14 -5.90 -1.81 6.82
N GLU A 15 -5.91 -1.51 5.51
CA GLU A 15 -4.67 -1.29 4.78
C GLU A 15 -3.93 -0.07 5.37
N VAL A 16 -2.65 -0.25 5.70
CA VAL A 16 -1.79 0.88 6.07
C VAL A 16 -1.04 1.32 4.82
N VAL A 17 -1.25 2.58 4.44
CA VAL A 17 -0.56 3.23 3.34
C VAL A 17 0.64 3.97 3.92
N ALA A 18 1.85 3.48 3.64
CA ALA A 18 3.09 4.19 3.89
C ALA A 18 3.52 4.89 2.59
N ARG A 19 3.81 6.19 2.68
CA ARG A 19 4.36 6.96 1.56
C ARG A 19 5.74 7.46 1.95
N GLU A 20 6.75 7.03 1.21
CA GLU A 20 8.14 7.46 1.36
C GLU A 20 8.56 8.17 0.06
N GLY A 21 8.38 9.49 0.02
CA GLY A 21 8.63 10.31 -1.17
C GLY A 21 7.70 9.93 -2.34
N ASP A 22 8.31 9.39 -3.40
CA ASP A 22 7.63 8.86 -4.58
C ASP A 22 7.22 7.39 -4.42
N LEU A 23 7.62 6.69 -3.37
CA LEU A 23 7.21 5.31 -3.12
C LEU A 23 5.94 5.24 -2.28
N VAL A 24 4.93 4.51 -2.76
CA VAL A 24 3.72 4.18 -2.00
C VAL A 24 3.68 2.67 -1.74
N VAL A 25 3.60 2.30 -0.47
CA VAL A 25 3.51 0.92 -0.01
C VAL A 25 2.24 0.74 0.79
N LYS A 26 1.37 -0.16 0.34
CA LYS A 26 0.18 -0.60 1.06
C LYS A 26 0.48 -1.94 1.70
N ARG A 27 0.48 -2.02 3.03
CA ARG A 27 0.83 -3.25 3.76
C ARG A 27 -0.15 -3.58 4.88
N CYS A 28 -0.17 -4.85 5.24
CA CYS A 28 -0.89 -5.37 6.40
C CYS A 28 -0.17 -4.91 7.69
N PRO A 29 -0.86 -4.22 8.61
CA PRO A 29 -0.26 -3.81 9.89
C PRO A 29 0.02 -5.00 10.82
N SER A 30 -0.69 -6.12 10.67
CA SER A 30 -0.57 -7.25 11.60
C SER A 30 0.59 -8.19 11.28
N CYS A 31 1.00 -8.33 10.02
CA CYS A 31 2.05 -9.28 9.62
C CYS A 31 3.07 -8.71 8.63
N GLY A 32 2.89 -7.47 8.17
CA GLY A 32 3.81 -6.82 7.22
C GLY A 32 3.59 -7.18 5.75
N TYR A 33 2.63 -8.05 5.41
CA TYR A 33 2.35 -8.43 4.02
C TYR A 33 2.08 -7.20 3.13
N VAL A 34 2.85 -7.04 2.06
CA VAL A 34 2.70 -5.91 1.14
C VAL A 34 1.63 -6.25 0.13
N PHE A 35 0.49 -5.57 0.22
CA PHE A 35 -0.61 -5.74 -0.72
C PHE A 35 -0.27 -5.13 -2.09
N ILE A 36 0.27 -3.92 -2.09
CA ILE A 36 0.56 -3.15 -3.29
C ILE A 36 1.79 -2.29 -3.01
N LYS A 37 2.73 -2.22 -3.96
CA LYS A 37 3.88 -1.32 -3.92
C LYS A 37 4.03 -0.66 -5.29
N TYR A 38 3.97 0.66 -5.36
CA TYR A 38 4.17 1.41 -6.60
C TYR A 38 4.90 2.72 -6.33
N THR A 39 5.69 3.14 -7.30
CA THR A 39 6.28 4.47 -7.34
C THR A 39 5.38 5.41 -8.12
N VAL A 40 4.97 6.51 -7.51
CA VAL A 40 4.30 7.63 -8.18
C VAL A 40 5.38 8.54 -8.77
N ARG A 41 5.76 8.26 -10.02
CA ARG A 41 6.46 9.27 -10.82
C ARG A 41 5.43 10.32 -11.23
N ALA A 42 5.59 11.54 -10.71
CA ALA A 42 4.87 12.69 -11.21
C ALA A 42 5.35 12.95 -12.65
N THR A 43 4.69 12.35 -13.63
CA THR A 43 4.86 12.76 -15.01
C THR A 43 4.38 14.20 -15.10
N ARG A 44 5.31 15.13 -15.22
CA ARG A 44 5.01 16.48 -15.69
C ARG A 44 4.55 16.32 -17.14
N LEU A 45 3.27 16.09 -17.36
CA LEU A 45 2.64 16.35 -18.65
C LEU A 45 2.63 17.88 -18.81
N GLY A 46 3.76 18.39 -19.27
CA GLY A 46 3.84 19.72 -19.87
C GLY A 46 3.51 19.57 -21.35
N ALA A 47 2.45 20.24 -21.77
CA ALA A 47 2.20 20.64 -23.15
C ALA A 47 1.80 22.11 -23.13
#